data_AF-A0AAU9Y622-F1
#
_entry.id   AF-A0AAU9Y622-F1
#
_cell.length_a   1.000
_cell.length_b   1.000
_cell.length_c   1.000
_cell.angle_alpha   90.00
_cell.angle_beta   90.00
_cell.angle_gamma   90.00
#
_symmetry.space_group_name_H-M   'P 1'
#
loop_
_entity.id
_entity.type
_entity.pdbx_description
1 polymer ?
#
loop_
_entity_poly.entity_id
_entity_poly.type
_entity_poly.pdbx_seq_one_letter_code
_entity_poly.pdbx_strand_id
1 'polypeptide(L)'
;MMAGSSNDKWSSSVVCSDDPPPLSITLKELRDLPNKLKRWDKHYPPVDILLLTVEDCEFLACYHYLRDSFKSFEKSIGFVYFGKMGDNEDESLKVSLVKRPKESLDPKSTQTAFMNTVTLLRPKATFLDPDEAQLGDVVIPSKVITDFLTAPVSRNVSDLISRIGHGWEAPLEDPEERSVRLQVDGAILCGSDLIFAKQVCRVYSEAIAFGMEQKDLFTVAHYLGMDLIFVKGVCGFVRDVTSTNDSWKTFASVMAASVVSNMLRNPFMFEEWPHYEGSQAMDKGATPLCLPNNVKWNSNLGQYILTGERRTSLYVVDEALEKLRRIQGPVCVVSIVGPRGSGKSFILSEVFSQPQVFRLGHGLESETMGIWLWIVKEKYKDAKGQEFTVVLLDSEGIDAVDRDELGDEQIFTLTVLLASAFIYNSRGSPTRCDLHGLKYPLKYFKKLS
;
A
#
# COMPACT_ATOMS: atom_id res chain seq x y z
N MET A 1 31.89 -0.04 46.59
CA MET A 1 31.14 0.84 45.68
C MET A 1 30.49 -0.05 44.64
N MET A 2 29.19 -0.32 44.81
CA MET A 2 28.44 -1.11 43.84
C MET A 2 28.10 -0.24 42.63
N ALA A 3 28.41 -0.74 41.44
CA ALA A 3 28.03 -0.13 40.18
C ALA A 3 26.52 -0.32 39.98
N GLY A 4 25.80 0.79 39.76
CA GLY A 4 24.37 0.81 39.51
C GLY A 4 24.03 0.09 38.21
N SER A 5 23.01 -0.77 38.30
CA SER A 5 22.37 -1.44 37.17
C SER A 5 21.72 -0.42 36.23
N SER A 6 21.98 -0.57 34.94
CA SER A 6 21.22 0.05 33.86
C SER A 6 19.74 -0.32 33.98
N ASN A 7 18.87 0.68 34.18
CA ASN A 7 17.43 0.52 34.11
C ASN A 7 17.00 0.18 32.68
N ASP A 8 16.58 -1.06 32.46
CA ASP A 8 15.86 -1.50 31.27
C ASP A 8 14.49 -0.81 31.22
N LYS A 9 14.29 0.10 30.26
CA LYS A 9 13.04 0.83 30.01
C LYS A 9 11.85 -0.04 29.53
N TRP A 10 12.01 -1.36 29.45
CA TRP A 10 11.00 -2.29 28.90
C TRP A 10 10.57 -3.40 29.85
N SER A 11 11.01 -3.39 31.12
CA SER A 11 10.78 -4.52 32.04
C SER A 11 9.77 -4.25 33.16
N SER A 12 8.78 -3.38 32.95
CA SER A 12 7.62 -3.33 33.86
C SER A 12 6.54 -4.26 33.32
N SER A 13 6.52 -5.49 33.82
CA SER A 13 5.36 -6.38 33.72
C SER A 13 4.18 -5.74 34.47
N VAL A 14 3.37 -4.95 33.77
CA VAL A 14 2.09 -4.47 34.30
C VAL A 14 1.10 -5.62 34.15
N VAL A 15 0.76 -6.23 35.26
CA VAL A 15 -0.25 -7.29 35.34
C VAL A 15 -1.61 -6.67 34.95
N CYS A 16 -2.21 -7.13 33.84
CA CYS A 16 -3.56 -6.75 33.40
C CYS A 16 -4.64 -7.38 34.30
N SER A 17 -4.88 -6.84 35.50
CA SER A 17 -6.07 -7.18 36.31
C SER A 17 -7.12 -6.08 36.40
N ASP A 18 -6.79 -4.85 36.02
CA ASP A 18 -7.64 -3.69 36.28
C ASP A 18 -8.33 -3.22 34.99
N ASP A 19 -9.62 -2.89 35.11
CA ASP A 19 -10.39 -2.26 34.04
C ASP A 19 -9.80 -0.89 33.67
N PRO A 20 -9.95 -0.44 32.41
CA PRO A 20 -9.48 0.89 32.01
C PRO A 20 -10.22 2.00 32.76
N PRO A 21 -9.62 3.20 32.91
CA PRO A 21 -10.28 4.33 33.54
C PRO A 21 -11.56 4.71 32.76
N PRO A 22 -12.60 5.19 33.46
CA PRO A 22 -13.86 5.56 32.84
C PRO A 22 -13.69 6.68 31.80
N LEU A 23 -14.46 6.54 30.72
CA LEU A 23 -14.44 7.45 29.59
C LEU A 23 -15.53 8.53 29.77
N SER A 24 -15.23 9.77 29.40
CA SER A 24 -16.23 10.86 29.41
C SER A 24 -17.30 10.72 28.34
N ILE A 25 -17.17 9.74 27.44
CA ILE A 25 -18.11 9.48 26.35
C ILE A 25 -18.78 8.11 26.50
N THR A 26 -20.04 8.05 26.09
CA THR A 26 -20.80 6.79 25.99
C THR A 26 -20.96 6.40 24.53
N LEU A 27 -20.44 5.22 24.16
CA LEU A 27 -20.64 4.67 22.82
C LEU A 27 -22.06 4.12 22.66
N LYS A 28 -22.61 4.27 21.46
CA LYS A 28 -23.88 3.63 21.09
C LYS A 28 -23.67 2.13 20.91
N GLU A 29 -24.73 1.35 21.07
CA GLU A 29 -24.70 -0.04 20.62
C GLU A 29 -25.06 -0.12 19.12
N LEU A 30 -24.64 -1.22 18.46
CA LEU A 30 -24.95 -1.45 17.05
C LEU A 30 -26.46 -1.39 16.74
N ARG A 31 -27.31 -1.82 17.69
CA ARG A 31 -28.77 -1.80 17.56
C ARG A 31 -29.37 -0.39 17.52
N ASP A 32 -28.66 0.59 18.07
CA ASP A 32 -29.09 1.98 18.17
C ASP A 32 -28.64 2.80 16.95
N LEU A 33 -27.90 2.18 16.02
CA LEU A 33 -27.50 2.81 14.77
C LEU A 33 -28.70 3.01 13.83
N PRO A 34 -28.63 3.98 12.89
CA PRO A 34 -29.71 4.24 11.95
C PRO A 34 -30.08 2.99 11.14
N ASN A 35 -31.29 2.46 11.38
CA ASN A 35 -31.85 1.34 10.63
C ASN A 35 -32.42 1.75 9.27
N LYS A 36 -32.74 3.04 9.08
CA LYS A 36 -33.25 3.57 7.81
C LYS A 36 -32.12 3.72 6.79
N LEU A 37 -32.15 2.88 5.76
CA LEU A 37 -31.21 2.92 4.65
C LEU A 37 -31.62 3.99 3.63
N LYS A 38 -30.73 4.94 3.35
CA LYS A 38 -30.88 5.83 2.18
C LYS A 38 -30.38 5.11 0.93
N ARG A 39 -31.14 5.22 -0.16
CA ARG A 39 -30.70 4.72 -1.48
C ARG A 39 -29.37 5.37 -1.85
N TRP A 40 -28.45 4.57 -2.40
CA TRP A 40 -27.19 5.07 -2.92
C TRP A 40 -27.43 6.14 -3.99
N ASP A 41 -26.68 7.23 -3.90
CA ASP A 41 -26.73 8.35 -4.83
C ASP A 41 -25.31 8.67 -5.31
N LYS A 42 -25.16 8.89 -6.62
CA LYS A 42 -23.89 9.24 -7.25
C LYS A 42 -23.32 10.59 -6.80
N HIS A 43 -24.13 11.44 -6.16
CA HIS A 43 -23.68 12.72 -5.59
C HIS A 43 -23.17 12.57 -4.14
N TYR A 44 -23.23 11.37 -3.54
CA TYR A 44 -22.61 11.13 -2.23
C TYR A 44 -21.09 11.12 -2.28
N PRO A 45 -20.40 10.68 -3.33
CA PRO A 45 -18.99 11.01 -3.57
C PRO A 45 -18.82 12.39 -4.25
N PRO A 46 -17.60 12.99 -4.23
CA PRO A 46 -16.46 12.57 -3.44
C PRO A 46 -16.68 12.84 -1.94
N VAL A 47 -15.89 12.18 -1.10
CA VAL A 47 -15.78 12.46 0.35
C VAL A 47 -14.42 13.08 0.63
N ASP A 48 -14.30 13.87 1.69
CA ASP A 48 -13.00 14.39 2.11
C ASP A 48 -12.20 13.28 2.80
N ILE A 49 -12.82 12.56 3.73
CA ILE A 49 -12.13 11.59 4.57
C ILE A 49 -12.82 10.23 4.51
N LEU A 50 -12.01 9.17 4.35
CA LEU A 50 -12.43 7.78 4.51
C LEU A 50 -11.88 7.21 5.82
N LEU A 51 -12.76 6.76 6.71
CA LEU A 51 -12.41 6.03 7.93
C LEU A 51 -12.66 4.53 7.70
N LEU A 52 -11.63 3.72 7.92
CA LEU A 52 -11.69 2.26 7.80
C LEU A 52 -11.45 1.59 9.14
N THR A 53 -12.37 0.72 9.53
CA THR A 53 -12.31 -0.07 10.77
C THR A 53 -12.52 -1.56 10.51
N VAL A 54 -12.16 -2.42 11.46
CA VAL A 54 -12.34 -3.87 11.38
C VAL A 54 -13.30 -4.33 12.48
N GLU A 55 -13.06 -3.90 13.71
CA GLU A 55 -13.83 -4.33 14.87
C GLU A 55 -15.05 -3.43 15.13
N ASP A 56 -16.03 -3.97 15.89
CA ASP A 56 -17.23 -3.20 16.25
C ASP A 56 -16.93 -2.02 17.17
N CYS A 57 -16.02 -2.17 18.13
CA CYS A 57 -15.62 -1.07 19.02
C CYS A 57 -14.95 0.08 18.27
N GLU A 58 -14.09 -0.23 17.30
CA GLU A 58 -13.45 0.75 16.40
C GLU A 58 -14.49 1.51 15.57
N PHE A 59 -15.43 0.77 14.98
CA PHE A 59 -16.51 1.35 14.21
C PHE A 59 -17.38 2.28 15.07
N LEU A 60 -17.80 1.84 16.25
CA LEU A 60 -18.66 2.60 17.16
C LEU A 60 -17.94 3.84 17.71
N ALA A 61 -16.64 3.72 18.01
CA ALA A 61 -15.82 4.85 18.45
C ALA A 61 -15.70 5.92 17.35
N CYS A 62 -15.38 5.54 16.11
CA CYS A 62 -15.37 6.48 14.97
C CYS A 62 -16.76 7.06 14.70
N TYR A 63 -17.81 6.25 14.80
CA TYR A 63 -19.19 6.67 14.55
C TYR A 63 -19.68 7.69 15.58
N HIS A 64 -19.20 7.65 16.82
CA HIS A 64 -19.55 8.62 17.87
C HIS A 64 -19.28 10.07 17.43
N TYR A 65 -18.16 10.31 16.74
CA TYR A 65 -17.76 11.64 16.27
C TYR A 65 -18.42 12.04 14.93
N LEU A 66 -19.19 11.15 14.31
CA LEU A 66 -19.79 11.38 12.99
C LEU A 66 -21.15 12.09 13.11
N ARG A 67 -21.17 13.39 12.83
CA ARG A 67 -22.38 14.23 12.86
C ARG A 67 -23.22 14.06 11.59
N ASP A 68 -24.52 14.37 11.67
CA ASP A 68 -25.49 14.30 10.56
C ASP A 68 -25.48 12.98 9.78
N SER A 69 -25.21 11.87 10.48
CA SER A 69 -24.90 10.61 9.82
C SER A 69 -26.10 9.93 9.18
N PHE A 70 -25.86 9.25 8.06
CA PHE A 70 -26.83 8.37 7.44
C PHE A 70 -26.15 7.15 6.82
N LYS A 71 -26.91 6.06 6.72
CA LYS A 71 -26.45 4.77 6.18
C LYS A 71 -26.90 4.60 4.74
N SER A 72 -25.99 4.18 3.87
CA SER A 72 -26.29 3.73 2.50
C SER A 72 -25.61 2.40 2.20
N PHE A 73 -25.99 1.77 1.09
CA PHE A 73 -25.46 0.49 0.66
C PHE A 73 -25.11 0.55 -0.82
N GLU A 74 -23.89 0.15 -1.14
CA GLU A 74 -23.44 -0.04 -2.52
C GLU A 74 -22.90 -1.46 -2.69
N LYS A 75 -23.26 -2.10 -3.81
CA LYS A 75 -22.99 -3.52 -4.03
C LYS A 75 -21.50 -3.87 -3.98
N SER A 76 -20.64 -2.96 -4.45
CA SER A 76 -19.20 -3.20 -4.57
C SER A 76 -18.41 -3.02 -3.27
N ILE A 77 -18.94 -2.26 -2.31
CA ILE A 77 -18.22 -1.83 -1.09
C ILE A 77 -19.00 -2.04 0.21
N GLY A 78 -20.26 -2.49 0.13
CA GLY A 78 -21.11 -2.79 1.28
C GLY A 78 -21.78 -1.56 1.89
N PHE A 79 -21.96 -1.59 3.21
CA PHE A 79 -22.57 -0.49 3.95
C PHE A 79 -21.57 0.65 4.17
N VAL A 80 -22.01 1.86 3.86
CA VAL A 80 -21.24 3.09 4.09
C VAL A 80 -22.04 4.03 4.96
N TYR A 81 -21.40 4.55 6.00
CA TYR A 81 -21.98 5.57 6.88
C TYR A 81 -21.37 6.91 6.51
N PHE A 82 -22.18 7.78 5.90
CA PHE A 82 -21.77 9.14 5.57
C PHE A 82 -22.12 10.07 6.73
N GLY A 83 -21.33 11.11 6.91
CA GLY A 83 -21.61 12.19 7.84
C GLY A 83 -20.58 13.31 7.74
N LYS A 84 -20.45 14.08 8.81
CA LYS A 84 -19.58 15.25 8.89
C LYS A 84 -18.72 15.23 10.14
N MET A 85 -17.47 15.70 10.02
CA MET A 85 -16.56 15.97 11.13
C MET A 85 -15.94 17.37 11.00
N GLY A 86 -15.52 17.97 12.11
CA GLY A 86 -15.02 19.36 12.20
C GLY A 86 -15.76 20.16 13.25
N ASP A 87 -15.19 21.28 13.71
CA ASP A 87 -15.81 22.11 14.76
C ASP A 87 -16.75 23.18 14.21
N ASN A 88 -16.46 23.69 13.01
CA ASN A 88 -17.25 24.77 12.42
C ASN A 88 -18.59 24.22 11.91
N GLU A 89 -19.68 24.93 12.21
CA GLU A 89 -21.02 24.57 11.74
C GLU A 89 -21.18 24.79 10.23
N ASP A 90 -20.51 25.81 9.69
CA ASP A 90 -20.57 26.18 8.27
C ASP A 90 -19.58 25.41 7.39
N GLU A 91 -18.48 24.92 7.97
CA GLU A 91 -17.42 24.21 7.23
C GLU A 91 -17.03 22.93 7.95
N SER A 92 -17.36 21.80 7.33
CA SER A 92 -17.12 20.46 7.88
C SER A 92 -16.61 19.54 6.80
N LEU A 93 -15.69 18.64 7.16
CA LEU A 93 -15.24 17.58 6.27
C LEU A 93 -16.36 16.56 6.08
N LYS A 94 -16.60 16.17 4.83
CA LYS A 94 -17.50 15.08 4.48
C LYS A 94 -16.78 13.76 4.72
N VAL A 95 -17.26 12.99 5.67
CA VAL A 95 -16.61 11.77 6.12
C VAL A 95 -17.46 10.56 5.77
N SER A 96 -16.81 9.50 5.27
CA SER A 96 -17.40 8.17 5.16
C SER A 96 -16.71 7.19 6.09
N LEU A 97 -17.48 6.41 6.83
CA LEU A 97 -17.02 5.34 7.69
C LEU A 97 -17.46 3.98 7.11
N VAL A 98 -16.49 3.09 6.91
CA VAL A 98 -16.70 1.75 6.35
C VAL A 98 -16.09 0.71 7.29
N LYS A 99 -16.92 -0.20 7.79
CA LYS A 99 -16.47 -1.38 8.52
C LYS A 99 -16.07 -2.45 7.52
N ARG A 100 -14.83 -2.91 7.57
CA ARG A 100 -14.34 -4.02 6.76
C ARG A 100 -14.80 -5.34 7.38
N PRO A 101 -15.12 -6.36 6.56
CA PRO A 101 -15.32 -7.71 7.08
C PRO A 101 -14.02 -8.18 7.74
N LYS A 102 -14.16 -8.78 8.93
CA LYS A 102 -13.07 -9.47 9.61
C LYS A 102 -12.75 -10.74 8.81
N GLU A 103 -11.49 -10.91 8.45
CA GLU A 103 -10.92 -12.09 7.79
C GLU A 103 -11.52 -12.44 6.42
N SER A 104 -10.70 -12.27 5.38
CA SER A 104 -10.83 -13.02 4.15
C SER A 104 -9.55 -13.84 3.99
N LEU A 105 -9.68 -15.16 3.89
CA LEU A 105 -8.56 -16.06 3.53
C LEU A 105 -7.92 -15.72 2.18
N ASP A 106 -8.56 -14.86 1.38
CA ASP A 106 -8.06 -14.35 0.12
C ASP A 106 -7.63 -12.87 0.23
N PRO A 107 -6.31 -12.58 0.26
CA PRO A 107 -5.76 -11.21 0.22
C PRO A 107 -6.24 -10.39 -0.98
N LYS A 108 -6.55 -11.04 -2.12
CA LYS A 108 -7.04 -10.35 -3.32
C LYS A 108 -8.41 -9.73 -3.09
N SER A 109 -9.24 -10.34 -2.24
CA SER A 109 -10.58 -9.81 -1.95
C SER A 109 -10.50 -8.53 -1.10
N THR A 110 -9.59 -8.48 -0.12
CA THR A 110 -9.34 -7.30 0.74
C THR A 110 -8.79 -6.13 -0.07
N GLN A 111 -7.81 -6.39 -0.94
CA GLN A 111 -7.27 -5.38 -1.85
C GLN A 111 -8.34 -4.86 -2.81
N THR A 112 -9.15 -5.75 -3.38
CA THR A 112 -10.23 -5.38 -4.32
C THR A 112 -11.31 -4.54 -3.63
N ALA A 113 -11.73 -4.91 -2.42
CA ALA A 113 -12.71 -4.14 -1.66
C ALA A 113 -12.21 -2.74 -1.32
N PHE A 114 -10.94 -2.62 -0.90
CA PHE A 114 -10.30 -1.33 -0.63
C PHE A 114 -10.18 -0.47 -1.90
N MET A 115 -9.71 -1.05 -3.00
CA MET A 115 -9.63 -0.39 -4.31
C MET A 115 -10.99 0.14 -4.77
N ASN A 116 -12.04 -0.67 -4.68
CA ASN A 116 -13.40 -0.25 -5.03
C ASN A 116 -13.87 0.89 -4.12
N THR A 117 -13.57 0.83 -2.82
CA THR A 117 -13.95 1.85 -1.83
C THR A 117 -13.29 3.18 -2.14
N VAL A 118 -11.97 3.21 -2.31
CA VAL A 118 -11.22 4.42 -2.66
C VAL A 118 -11.65 4.98 -4.02
N THR A 119 -11.82 4.11 -5.01
CA THR A 119 -12.22 4.54 -6.36
C THR A 119 -13.61 5.13 -6.41
N LEU A 120 -14.55 4.57 -5.64
CA LEU A 120 -15.92 5.05 -5.64
C LEU A 120 -16.11 6.29 -4.77
N LEU A 121 -15.52 6.31 -3.56
CA LEU A 121 -15.69 7.40 -2.60
C LEU A 121 -14.77 8.58 -2.88
N ARG A 122 -13.66 8.37 -3.57
CA ARG A 122 -12.69 9.40 -3.98
C ARG A 122 -12.22 10.28 -2.79
N PRO A 123 -11.73 9.68 -1.68
CA PRO A 123 -11.28 10.43 -0.52
C PRO A 123 -10.06 11.30 -0.81
N LYS A 124 -9.84 12.36 -0.03
CA LYS A 124 -8.56 13.08 0.03
C LYS A 124 -7.54 12.34 0.90
N ALA A 125 -8.01 11.78 2.02
CA ALA A 125 -7.20 11.02 2.96
C ALA A 125 -7.97 9.82 3.52
N THR A 126 -7.25 8.74 3.84
CA THR A 126 -7.82 7.56 4.50
C THR A 126 -7.17 7.32 5.86
N PHE A 127 -7.96 7.16 6.91
CA PHE A 127 -7.50 6.76 8.24
C PHE A 127 -7.85 5.30 8.51
N LEU A 128 -6.90 4.59 9.10
CA LEU A 128 -7.02 3.17 9.43
C LEU A 128 -6.54 2.93 10.86
N ASP A 129 -7.34 2.19 11.64
CA ASP A 129 -6.93 1.65 12.93
C ASP A 129 -6.22 0.29 12.70
N PRO A 130 -4.90 0.17 12.90
CA PRO A 130 -4.15 -1.09 12.72
C PRO A 130 -4.29 -1.99 13.96
N ASP A 131 -3.43 -2.98 14.22
CA ASP A 131 -3.43 -3.79 15.45
C ASP A 131 -2.23 -3.47 16.37
N GLU A 132 -2.35 -3.82 17.66
CA GLU A 132 -1.35 -3.91 18.75
C GLU A 132 -0.23 -2.83 18.94
N ALA A 133 -0.09 -2.28 20.17
CA ALA A 133 1.03 -1.43 20.64
C ALA A 133 1.14 -1.39 22.21
N GLN A 134 1.49 -0.30 22.93
CA GLN A 134 1.54 -0.19 24.44
C GLN A 134 0.28 0.37 25.19
N LEU A 135 -0.27 -0.38 26.17
CA LEU A 135 -1.63 -0.20 26.77
C LEU A 135 -2.06 1.25 27.08
N GLY A 136 -3.15 1.67 26.43
CA GLY A 136 -3.84 2.94 26.66
C GLY A 136 -3.28 4.13 25.89
N ASP A 137 -2.06 4.07 25.36
CA ASP A 137 -1.48 5.14 24.53
C ASP A 137 -2.12 5.14 23.13
N VAL A 138 -1.92 6.23 22.38
CA VAL A 138 -2.26 6.31 20.96
C VAL A 138 -0.98 6.44 20.15
N VAL A 139 -0.88 5.64 19.09
CA VAL A 139 0.29 5.56 18.23
C VAL A 139 -0.07 6.00 16.83
N ILE A 140 0.74 6.91 16.27
CA ILE A 140 0.66 7.35 14.88
C ILE A 140 2.06 7.21 14.29
N PRO A 141 2.28 6.19 13.44
CA PRO A 141 3.59 5.95 12.86
C PRO A 141 3.92 7.02 11.80
N SER A 142 5.16 7.49 11.83
CA SER A 142 5.75 8.35 10.79
C SER A 142 6.35 7.52 9.63
N LYS A 143 6.37 6.19 9.78
CA LYS A 143 7.00 5.24 8.87
C LYS A 143 6.28 3.89 8.85
N VAL A 144 6.23 3.25 7.70
CA VAL A 144 5.68 1.90 7.55
C VAL A 144 6.79 0.96 7.11
N ILE A 145 6.91 -0.17 7.80
CA ILE A 145 7.86 -1.24 7.50
C ILE A 145 7.07 -2.49 7.16
N THR A 146 7.39 -3.10 6.03
CA THR A 146 6.88 -4.38 5.55
C THR A 146 8.06 -5.30 5.25
N ASP A 147 7.80 -6.56 4.92
CA ASP A 147 8.83 -7.55 4.57
C ASP A 147 9.75 -7.11 3.41
N PHE A 148 9.27 -6.20 2.55
CA PHE A 148 9.94 -5.83 1.30
C PHE A 148 10.22 -4.33 1.15
N LEU A 149 9.55 -3.49 1.95
CA LEU A 149 9.59 -2.04 1.80
C LEU A 149 9.58 -1.37 3.17
N THR A 150 10.46 -0.39 3.31
CA THR A 150 10.47 0.56 4.41
C THR A 150 10.23 1.94 3.81
N ALA A 151 9.11 2.57 4.12
CA ALA A 151 8.70 3.82 3.50
C ALA A 151 8.22 4.84 4.55
N PRO A 152 8.67 6.10 4.48
CA PRO A 152 8.09 7.17 5.30
C PRO A 152 6.66 7.48 4.83
N VAL A 153 5.87 8.09 5.71
CA VAL A 153 4.60 8.71 5.30
C VAL A 153 4.84 9.89 4.36
N SER A 154 3.81 10.33 3.64
CA SER A 154 3.92 11.48 2.74
C SER A 154 4.20 12.79 3.50
N ARG A 155 4.62 13.84 2.78
CA ARG A 155 4.83 15.16 3.37
C ARG A 155 3.56 15.72 4.01
N ASN A 156 2.44 15.58 3.33
CA ASN A 156 1.11 15.96 3.81
C ASN A 156 0.78 15.31 5.16
N VAL A 157 1.01 13.99 5.25
CA VAL A 157 0.79 13.22 6.48
C VAL A 157 1.80 13.60 7.56
N SER A 158 3.07 13.79 7.22
CA SER A 158 4.11 14.23 8.16
C SER A 158 3.78 15.60 8.77
N ASP A 159 3.34 16.55 7.96
CA ASP A 159 2.95 17.89 8.40
C ASP A 159 1.72 17.83 9.31
N LEU A 160 0.74 16.97 8.98
CA LEU A 160 -0.42 16.72 9.84
C LEU A 160 -0.01 16.14 11.21
N ILE A 161 0.84 15.11 11.20
CA ILE A 161 1.35 14.44 12.42
C ILE A 161 2.10 15.44 13.31
N SER A 162 2.89 16.35 12.73
CA SER A 162 3.66 17.34 13.50
C SER A 162 2.81 18.30 14.34
N ARG A 163 1.51 18.42 14.03
CA ARG A 163 0.58 19.39 14.66
C ARG A 163 -0.45 18.75 15.59
N ILE A 164 -0.52 17.42 15.61
CA ILE A 164 -1.65 16.71 16.21
C ILE A 164 -1.74 16.80 17.74
N GLY A 165 -0.59 16.90 18.42
CA GLY A 165 -0.56 17.01 19.88
C GLY A 165 -1.13 18.33 20.39
N HIS A 166 -1.33 19.32 19.53
CA HIS A 166 -1.86 20.61 19.94
C HIS A 166 -3.39 20.54 20.12
N GLY A 167 -3.85 20.69 21.36
CA GLY A 167 -5.28 20.81 21.69
C GLY A 167 -6.06 19.50 21.72
N TRP A 168 -5.38 18.35 21.61
CA TRP A 168 -6.02 17.05 21.89
C TRP A 168 -6.08 16.82 23.40
N GLU A 169 -7.26 16.43 23.89
CA GLU A 169 -7.49 16.00 25.27
C GLU A 169 -8.08 14.58 25.25
N ALA A 170 -7.55 13.69 26.09
CA ALA A 170 -8.06 12.33 26.18
C ALA A 170 -9.48 12.35 26.78
N PRO A 171 -10.45 11.61 26.22
CA PRO A 171 -11.84 11.59 26.69
C PRO A 171 -12.00 10.72 27.96
N LEU A 172 -11.34 11.13 29.04
CA LEU A 172 -11.43 10.53 30.37
C LEU A 172 -12.42 11.30 31.24
N GLU A 173 -13.13 10.62 32.15
CA GLU A 173 -13.95 11.31 33.16
C GLU A 173 -13.07 12.13 34.12
N ASP A 174 -11.92 11.58 34.53
CA ASP A 174 -10.89 12.24 35.31
C ASP A 174 -9.54 12.22 34.58
N PRO A 175 -9.04 13.38 34.07
CA PRO A 175 -7.75 13.45 33.38
C PRO A 175 -6.53 13.08 34.25
N GLU A 176 -6.65 13.17 35.58
CA GLU A 176 -5.55 12.86 36.52
C GLU A 176 -5.45 11.35 36.81
N GLU A 177 -6.48 10.57 36.49
CA GLU A 177 -6.53 9.13 36.75
C GLU A 177 -5.47 8.36 35.92
N ARG A 178 -5.18 8.84 34.70
CA ARG A 178 -4.13 8.27 33.86
C ARG A 178 -3.61 9.26 32.81
N SER A 179 -2.29 9.43 32.75
CA SER A 179 -1.64 10.11 31.63
C SER A 179 -1.64 9.23 30.39
N VAL A 180 -2.51 9.54 29.43
CA VAL A 180 -2.51 8.93 28.09
C VAL A 180 -1.52 9.69 27.21
N ARG A 181 -0.59 8.97 26.56
CA ARG A 181 0.39 9.60 25.67
C ARG A 181 0.03 9.39 24.21
N LEU A 182 0.32 10.43 23.43
CA LEU A 182 0.26 10.40 21.98
C LEU A 182 1.67 10.26 21.43
N GLN A 183 1.99 9.08 20.88
CA GLN A 183 3.30 8.79 20.29
C GLN A 183 3.23 9.00 18.77
N VAL A 184 3.91 10.05 18.32
CA VAL A 184 3.85 10.57 16.93
C VAL A 184 5.11 10.31 16.11
N ASP A 185 5.98 9.41 16.59
CA ASP A 185 7.23 9.09 15.92
C ASP A 185 7.63 7.63 16.13
N GLY A 186 8.00 6.97 15.03
CA GLY A 186 8.35 5.56 14.95
C GLY A 186 7.64 4.84 13.81
N ALA A 187 7.94 3.55 13.68
CA ALA A 187 7.47 2.73 12.58
C ALA A 187 6.36 1.76 12.99
N ILE A 188 5.38 1.58 12.11
CA ILE A 188 4.49 0.42 12.19
C ILE A 188 5.07 -0.73 11.36
N LEU A 189 5.13 -1.91 11.97
CA LEU A 189 5.47 -3.15 11.28
C LEU A 189 4.18 -3.79 10.76
N CYS A 190 4.11 -4.00 9.45
CA CYS A 190 2.99 -4.68 8.80
C CYS A 190 3.46 -6.05 8.30
N GLY A 191 2.99 -7.12 8.93
CA GLY A 191 3.44 -8.49 8.67
C GLY A 191 2.31 -9.51 8.60
N SER A 192 2.67 -10.75 8.26
CA SER A 192 1.72 -11.85 8.11
C SER A 192 1.34 -12.51 9.43
N ASP A 193 2.24 -12.50 10.42
CA ASP A 193 2.01 -13.17 11.70
C ASP A 193 2.84 -12.59 12.86
N LEU A 194 2.45 -12.97 14.08
CA LEU A 194 3.14 -12.57 15.32
C LEU A 194 4.55 -13.18 15.46
N ILE A 195 4.88 -14.25 14.73
CA ILE A 195 6.23 -14.85 14.75
C ILE A 195 7.19 -13.93 13.98
N PHE A 196 6.76 -13.43 12.83
CA PHE A 196 7.42 -12.37 12.07
C PHE A 196 7.58 -11.13 12.94
N ALA A 197 6.54 -10.65 13.61
CA ALA A 197 6.64 -9.51 14.52
C ALA A 197 7.73 -9.71 15.58
N LYS A 198 7.75 -10.87 16.25
CA LYS A 198 8.75 -11.18 17.30
C LYS A 198 10.18 -11.27 16.78
N GLN A 199 10.39 -11.72 15.55
CA GLN A 199 11.71 -11.77 14.93
C GLN A 199 12.17 -10.39 14.46
N VAL A 200 11.27 -9.63 13.85
CA VAL A 200 11.56 -8.36 13.18
C VAL A 200 11.67 -7.19 14.16
N CYS A 201 10.90 -7.19 15.25
CA CYS A 201 11.06 -6.21 16.34
C CYS A 201 12.45 -6.25 17.00
N ARG A 202 13.22 -7.34 16.84
CA ARG A 202 14.62 -7.40 17.32
C ARG A 202 15.59 -6.64 16.42
N VAL A 203 15.22 -6.45 15.15
CA VAL A 203 16.04 -5.79 14.13
C VAL A 203 15.69 -4.31 14.01
N TYR A 204 14.41 -3.97 14.15
CA TYR A 204 13.91 -2.59 14.05
C TYR A 204 13.54 -2.03 15.42
N SER A 205 14.50 -1.41 16.11
CA SER A 205 14.28 -0.78 17.41
C SER A 205 13.33 0.43 17.37
N GLU A 206 13.04 0.94 16.18
CA GLU A 206 12.12 2.05 15.92
C GLU A 206 10.65 1.62 15.75
N ALA A 207 10.35 0.31 15.78
CA ALA A 207 9.00 -0.21 15.64
C ALA A 207 8.17 0.02 16.93
N ILE A 208 7.03 0.68 16.77
CA ILE A 208 6.16 1.13 17.88
C ILE A 208 4.78 0.45 17.88
N ALA A 209 4.38 -0.11 16.75
CA ALA A 209 3.12 -0.85 16.57
C ALA A 209 3.29 -2.01 15.60
N PHE A 210 2.42 -3.02 15.69
CA PHE A 210 2.41 -4.16 14.78
C PHE A 210 1.02 -4.42 14.22
N GLY A 211 0.87 -4.16 12.93
CA GLY A 211 -0.32 -4.47 12.18
C GLY A 211 -0.27 -5.85 11.51
N MET A 212 -1.24 -6.70 11.82
CA MET A 212 -1.56 -7.89 11.03
C MET A 212 -2.38 -7.51 9.79
N GLU A 213 -1.89 -7.85 8.59
CA GLU A 213 -2.62 -7.68 7.31
C GLU A 213 -2.81 -6.24 6.79
N GLN A 214 -2.27 -5.22 7.45
CA GLN A 214 -2.26 -3.84 6.91
C GLN A 214 -1.20 -3.65 5.80
N LYS A 215 -0.33 -4.65 5.60
CA LYS A 215 0.68 -4.68 4.53
C LYS A 215 0.05 -4.52 3.15
N ASP A 216 -1.04 -5.23 2.89
CA ASP A 216 -1.71 -5.20 1.59
C ASP A 216 -2.37 -3.85 1.33
N LEU A 217 -3.01 -3.27 2.34
CA LEU A 217 -3.63 -1.94 2.24
C LEU A 217 -2.60 -0.84 2.04
N PHE A 218 -1.49 -0.90 2.77
CA PHE A 218 -0.39 0.04 2.59
C PHE A 218 0.19 -0.06 1.17
N THR A 219 0.43 -1.28 0.70
CA THR A 219 0.97 -1.50 -0.65
C THR A 219 0.03 -0.93 -1.72
N VAL A 220 -1.28 -1.15 -1.57
CA VAL A 220 -2.28 -0.59 -2.48
C VAL A 220 -2.36 0.93 -2.39
N ALA A 221 -2.44 1.51 -1.19
CA ALA A 221 -2.50 2.96 -1.02
C ALA A 221 -1.25 3.65 -1.58
N HIS A 222 -0.07 3.07 -1.33
CA HIS A 222 1.18 3.53 -1.91
C HIS A 222 1.15 3.44 -3.44
N TYR A 223 0.68 2.34 -4.02
CA TYR A 223 0.52 2.19 -5.47
C TYR A 223 -0.46 3.23 -6.07
N LEU A 224 -1.49 3.60 -5.32
CA LEU A 224 -2.47 4.60 -5.73
C LEU A 224 -2.00 6.05 -5.55
N GLY A 225 -0.83 6.28 -4.93
CA GLY A 225 -0.40 7.62 -4.52
C GLY A 225 -1.36 8.28 -3.53
N MET A 226 -2.07 7.48 -2.74
CA MET A 226 -3.06 7.95 -1.78
C MET A 226 -2.44 8.14 -0.40
N ASP A 227 -2.81 9.22 0.27
CA ASP A 227 -2.43 9.46 1.66
C ASP A 227 -3.23 8.54 2.61
N LEU A 228 -2.54 7.54 3.15
CA LEU A 228 -3.04 6.60 4.17
C LEU A 228 -2.37 6.90 5.52
N ILE A 229 -3.19 7.14 6.54
CA ILE A 229 -2.75 7.44 7.91
C ILE A 229 -3.18 6.30 8.83
N PHE A 230 -2.21 5.77 9.59
CA PHE A 230 -2.48 4.78 10.63
C PHE A 230 -2.66 5.50 11.97
N VAL A 231 -3.74 5.20 12.70
CA VAL A 231 -3.96 5.73 14.06
C VAL A 231 -4.40 4.58 14.94
N LYS A 232 -3.54 4.16 15.88
CA LYS A 232 -3.80 3.00 16.74
C LYS A 232 -3.98 3.39 18.18
N GLY A 233 -5.09 3.00 18.79
CA GLY A 233 -5.19 2.94 20.24
C GLY A 233 -4.72 1.59 20.74
N VAL A 234 -4.08 1.55 21.91
CA VAL A 234 -3.51 0.30 22.38
C VAL A 234 -4.36 -0.45 23.39
N CYS A 235 -4.61 -1.72 23.09
CA CYS A 235 -5.25 -2.68 24.00
C CYS A 235 -4.37 -3.86 24.50
N GLY A 236 -3.13 -4.08 24.06
CA GLY A 236 -2.24 -5.16 24.57
C GLY A 236 -0.87 -5.27 23.89
N PHE A 237 0.07 -6.01 24.50
CA PHE A 237 1.48 -6.09 24.06
C PHE A 237 1.82 -7.38 23.29
N VAL A 238 2.55 -7.27 22.18
CA VAL A 238 3.08 -8.40 21.36
C VAL A 238 3.90 -9.42 22.19
N ARG A 239 4.51 -8.97 23.31
CA ARG A 239 5.32 -9.82 24.20
C ARG A 239 4.51 -10.50 25.30
N ASP A 240 3.40 -9.91 25.74
CA ASP A 240 2.53 -10.43 26.79
C ASP A 240 1.17 -10.79 26.17
N VAL A 241 1.09 -11.98 25.57
CA VAL A 241 -0.15 -12.52 25.02
C VAL A 241 -1.02 -13.01 26.18
N THR A 242 -1.55 -12.08 26.97
CA THR A 242 -2.74 -12.30 27.78
C THR A 242 -3.93 -11.79 26.98
N SER A 243 -5.02 -12.55 26.92
CA SER A 243 -6.28 -12.13 26.29
C SER A 243 -6.67 -10.75 26.81
N THR A 244 -6.68 -9.75 25.94
CA THR A 244 -7.06 -8.38 26.29
C THR A 244 -8.57 -8.34 26.53
N ASN A 245 -9.00 -7.80 27.67
CA ASN A 245 -10.42 -7.65 27.99
C ASN A 245 -11.08 -6.69 26.97
N ASP A 246 -12.34 -6.94 26.60
CA ASP A 246 -13.07 -6.11 25.62
C ASP A 246 -13.25 -4.65 26.09
N SER A 247 -13.15 -4.40 27.41
CA SER A 247 -13.10 -3.05 27.99
C SER A 247 -11.87 -2.26 27.50
N TRP A 248 -10.69 -2.88 27.50
CA TRP A 248 -9.44 -2.26 27.00
C TRP A 248 -9.44 -2.04 25.49
N LYS A 249 -10.08 -2.93 24.71
CA LYS A 249 -10.26 -2.70 23.27
C LYS A 249 -11.15 -1.50 23.00
N THR A 250 -12.25 -1.38 23.73
CA THR A 250 -13.15 -0.23 23.62
C THR A 250 -12.45 1.06 24.01
N PHE A 251 -11.73 1.06 25.13
CA PHE A 251 -10.92 2.19 25.58
C PHE A 251 -9.92 2.64 24.50
N ALA A 252 -9.14 1.70 23.99
CA ALA A 252 -8.17 1.94 22.93
C ALA A 252 -8.81 2.56 21.67
N SER A 253 -9.90 1.97 21.18
CA SER A 253 -10.62 2.47 20.01
C SER A 253 -11.17 3.89 20.23
N VAL A 254 -11.64 4.21 21.44
CA VAL A 254 -12.10 5.57 21.79
C VAL A 254 -10.95 6.56 21.78
N MET A 255 -9.80 6.20 22.36
CA MET A 255 -8.61 7.06 22.33
C MET A 255 -8.18 7.35 20.89
N ALA A 256 -8.09 6.31 20.03
CA ALA A 256 -7.75 6.46 18.62
C ALA A 256 -8.74 7.36 17.87
N ALA A 257 -10.05 7.10 18.02
CA ALA A 257 -11.09 7.89 17.38
C ALA A 257 -11.11 9.35 17.84
N SER A 258 -10.80 9.63 19.12
CA SER A 258 -10.69 11.00 19.64
C SER A 258 -9.54 11.76 19.00
N VAL A 259 -8.41 11.09 18.76
CA VAL A 259 -7.24 11.64 18.07
C VAL A 259 -7.56 11.91 16.61
N VAL A 260 -8.24 10.98 15.91
CA VAL A 260 -8.73 11.20 14.55
C VAL A 260 -9.69 12.40 14.50
N SER A 261 -10.65 12.47 15.42
CA SER A 261 -11.57 13.61 15.49
C SER A 261 -10.82 14.94 15.69
N ASN A 262 -9.77 14.96 16.52
CA ASN A 262 -8.94 16.15 16.71
C ASN A 262 -8.14 16.51 15.44
N MET A 263 -7.62 15.53 14.69
CA MET A 263 -6.97 15.79 13.40
C MET A 263 -7.93 16.42 12.39
N LEU A 264 -9.19 15.97 12.39
CA LEU A 264 -10.23 16.39 11.45
C LEU A 264 -10.99 17.65 11.91
N ARG A 265 -10.63 18.19 13.08
CA ARG A 265 -11.25 19.37 13.69
C ARG A 265 -11.21 20.59 12.78
N ASN A 266 -10.08 20.79 12.09
CA ASN A 266 -9.84 21.94 11.22
C ASN A 266 -9.87 21.52 9.73
N PRO A 267 -10.96 21.81 9.00
CA PRO A 267 -11.11 21.40 7.60
C PRO A 267 -10.08 22.05 6.66
N PHE A 268 -9.56 23.24 6.98
CA PHE A 268 -8.58 23.95 6.16
C PHE A 268 -7.28 23.19 5.94
N MET A 269 -6.94 22.27 6.86
CA MET A 269 -5.76 21.40 6.72
C MET A 269 -5.83 20.48 5.49
N PHE A 270 -7.03 20.22 4.98
CA PHE A 270 -7.30 19.33 3.85
C PHE A 270 -7.81 20.08 2.61
N GLU A 271 -7.73 21.42 2.60
CA GLU A 271 -8.25 22.24 1.49
C GLU A 271 -7.46 22.00 0.20
N GLU A 272 -6.13 21.96 0.31
CA GLU A 272 -5.22 21.73 -0.82
C GLU A 272 -5.03 20.23 -1.16
N TRP A 273 -5.60 19.32 -0.36
CA TRP A 273 -5.44 17.89 -0.60
C TRP A 273 -6.36 17.46 -1.74
N PRO A 274 -5.82 16.83 -2.81
CA PRO A 274 -6.63 16.41 -3.94
C PRO A 274 -7.53 15.25 -3.54
N HIS A 275 -8.78 15.26 -3.98
CA HIS A 275 -9.59 14.04 -3.96
C HIS A 275 -8.94 13.00 -4.87
N TYR A 276 -9.01 11.73 -4.47
CA TYR A 276 -8.58 10.64 -5.34
C TYR A 276 -9.35 10.68 -6.67
N GLU A 277 -8.66 11.02 -7.74
CA GLU A 277 -9.21 11.05 -9.09
C GLU A 277 -8.85 9.73 -9.77
N GLY A 278 -9.61 8.68 -9.44
CA GLY A 278 -9.43 7.33 -9.99
C GLY A 278 -8.83 7.34 -11.38
N SER A 279 -7.55 6.96 -11.46
CA SER A 279 -6.70 6.94 -12.66
C SER A 279 -7.08 7.94 -13.77
N GLN A 280 -7.26 9.22 -13.45
CA GLN A 280 -6.97 10.27 -14.42
C GLN A 280 -5.45 10.45 -14.51
N ALA A 281 -4.85 9.72 -15.45
CA ALA A 281 -3.54 10.01 -16.03
C ALA A 281 -2.40 10.34 -15.03
N MET A 282 -2.24 9.53 -13.97
CA MET A 282 -0.89 9.21 -13.50
C MET A 282 -0.54 7.84 -14.03
N ASP A 283 0.69 7.71 -14.57
CA ASP A 283 1.17 6.53 -15.27
C ASP A 283 0.63 5.23 -14.67
N LYS A 284 -0.28 4.57 -15.41
CA LYS A 284 -0.38 3.11 -15.33
C LYS A 284 1.07 2.64 -15.40
N GLY A 285 1.52 1.82 -14.44
CA GLY A 285 2.88 1.26 -14.43
C GLY A 285 3.29 0.64 -15.77
N ALA A 286 4.40 -0.08 -15.82
CA ALA A 286 4.89 -0.65 -17.08
C ALA A 286 3.75 -1.27 -17.92
N THR A 287 3.70 -0.91 -19.20
CA THR A 287 2.68 -1.38 -20.13
C THR A 287 3.28 -2.55 -20.90
N PRO A 288 2.60 -3.69 -21.03
CA PRO A 288 3.14 -4.78 -21.81
C PRO A 288 3.31 -4.34 -23.25
N LEU A 289 4.51 -4.54 -23.81
CA LEU A 289 4.81 -4.33 -25.22
C LEU A 289 4.31 -5.53 -26.04
N CYS A 290 4.63 -6.73 -25.57
CA CYS A 290 4.11 -7.96 -26.15
C CYS A 290 3.74 -8.96 -25.06
N LEU A 291 2.71 -9.74 -25.34
CA LEU A 291 2.20 -10.79 -24.46
C LEU A 291 1.99 -12.07 -25.24
N PRO A 292 2.06 -13.24 -24.59
CA PRO A 292 1.71 -14.49 -25.22
C PRO A 292 0.20 -14.61 -25.48
N ASN A 293 -0.19 -15.33 -26.53
CA ASN A 293 -1.59 -15.47 -26.96
C ASN A 293 -2.52 -16.10 -25.89
N ASN A 294 -1.96 -16.78 -24.89
CA ASN A 294 -2.71 -17.35 -23.78
C ASN A 294 -3.08 -16.34 -22.67
N VAL A 295 -2.76 -15.05 -22.85
CA VAL A 295 -3.20 -13.97 -21.97
C VAL A 295 -3.81 -12.82 -22.77
N LYS A 296 -4.78 -12.10 -22.20
CA LYS A 296 -5.40 -10.93 -22.82
C LYS A 296 -5.19 -9.69 -21.95
N TRP A 297 -4.61 -8.63 -22.52
CA TRP A 297 -4.45 -7.34 -21.84
C TRP A 297 -5.78 -6.63 -21.61
N ASN A 298 -5.99 -6.15 -20.39
CA ASN A 298 -7.10 -5.28 -20.03
C ASN A 298 -6.53 -3.91 -19.60
N SER A 299 -6.56 -2.95 -20.52
CA SER A 299 -6.09 -1.58 -20.31
C SER A 299 -6.79 -0.82 -19.19
N ASN A 300 -8.04 -1.18 -18.85
CA ASN A 300 -8.81 -0.50 -17.81
C ASN A 300 -8.35 -0.93 -16.42
N LEU A 301 -8.06 -2.22 -16.26
CA LEU A 301 -7.54 -2.79 -15.00
C LEU A 301 -6.01 -2.71 -14.92
N GLY A 302 -5.35 -2.40 -16.04
CA GLY A 302 -3.90 -2.48 -16.20
C GLY A 302 -3.38 -3.89 -15.94
N GLN A 303 -4.17 -4.94 -16.13
CA GLN A 303 -3.79 -6.34 -15.84
C GLN A 303 -4.06 -7.22 -17.06
N TYR A 304 -3.42 -8.40 -17.12
CA TYR A 304 -3.76 -9.41 -18.12
C TYR A 304 -4.62 -10.52 -17.49
N ILE A 305 -5.44 -11.17 -18.31
CA ILE A 305 -6.32 -12.28 -17.92
C ILE A 305 -5.91 -13.52 -18.71
N LEU A 306 -5.82 -14.67 -18.04
CA LEU A 306 -5.55 -15.95 -18.71
C LEU A 306 -6.75 -16.36 -19.57
N THR A 307 -6.50 -16.73 -20.84
CA THR A 307 -7.56 -17.15 -21.78
C THR A 307 -7.81 -18.65 -21.78
N GLY A 308 -6.92 -19.43 -21.15
CA GLY A 308 -6.95 -20.90 -21.17
C GLY A 308 -6.41 -21.52 -22.47
N GLU A 309 -5.97 -20.70 -23.42
CA GLU A 309 -5.34 -21.18 -24.66
C GLU A 309 -3.92 -21.70 -24.41
N ARG A 310 -3.41 -22.53 -25.35
CA ARG A 310 -2.01 -22.93 -25.34
C ARG A 310 -1.13 -21.78 -25.87
N ARG A 311 0.00 -21.53 -25.20
CA ARG A 311 1.01 -20.56 -25.64
C ARG A 311 1.69 -21.04 -26.92
N THR A 312 1.48 -20.33 -28.02
CA THR A 312 2.03 -20.66 -29.35
C THR A 312 2.61 -19.44 -30.06
N SER A 313 2.20 -18.23 -29.69
CA SER A 313 2.65 -16.99 -30.32
C SER A 313 2.66 -15.81 -29.33
N LEU A 314 3.31 -14.72 -29.75
CA LEU A 314 3.27 -13.43 -29.09
C LEU A 314 2.42 -12.46 -29.93
N TYR A 315 1.65 -11.61 -29.26
CA TYR A 315 1.00 -10.46 -29.90
C TYR A 315 1.47 -9.15 -29.28
N VAL A 316 1.42 -8.09 -30.07
CA VAL A 316 1.80 -6.74 -29.65
C VAL A 316 0.59 -6.04 -29.06
N VAL A 317 0.80 -5.28 -28.00
CA VAL A 317 -0.27 -4.50 -27.35
C VAL A 317 -0.31 -3.10 -27.94
N ASP A 318 -1.45 -2.72 -28.53
CA ASP A 318 -1.60 -1.43 -29.21
C ASP A 318 -1.36 -0.22 -28.28
N GLU A 319 -1.75 -0.31 -27.01
CA GLU A 319 -1.50 0.74 -26.00
C GLU A 319 -0.01 1.07 -25.87
N ALA A 320 0.87 0.06 -25.92
CA ALA A 320 2.31 0.29 -25.87
C ALA A 320 2.83 0.94 -27.15
N LEU A 321 2.31 0.55 -28.32
CA LEU A 321 2.67 1.17 -29.60
C LEU A 321 2.25 2.64 -29.66
N GLU A 322 1.07 2.98 -29.17
CA GLU A 322 0.62 4.36 -29.08
C GLU A 322 1.51 5.20 -28.17
N LYS A 323 1.93 4.65 -27.02
CA LYS A 323 2.88 5.32 -26.11
C LYS A 323 4.22 5.56 -26.81
N LEU A 324 4.76 4.56 -27.50
CA LEU A 324 6.02 4.68 -28.25
C LEU A 324 5.94 5.71 -29.38
N ARG A 325 4.84 5.74 -30.15
CA ARG A 325 4.64 6.70 -31.26
C ARG A 325 4.59 8.16 -30.81
N ARG A 326 4.28 8.42 -29.53
CA ARG A 326 4.25 9.78 -28.96
C ARG A 326 5.63 10.31 -28.58
N ILE A 327 6.65 9.44 -28.53
CA ILE A 327 8.01 9.87 -28.18
C ILE A 327 8.58 10.71 -29.32
N GLN A 328 9.03 11.92 -28.99
CA GLN A 328 9.76 12.79 -29.90
C GLN A 328 11.25 12.78 -29.59
N GLY A 329 12.07 12.76 -30.64
CA GLY A 329 13.53 12.75 -30.54
C GLY A 329 14.15 11.35 -30.43
N PRO A 330 15.46 11.28 -30.17
CA PRO A 330 16.18 10.01 -30.06
C PRO A 330 15.74 9.20 -28.84
N VAL A 331 15.82 7.87 -28.98
CA VAL A 331 15.43 6.91 -27.95
C VAL A 331 16.60 5.98 -27.64
N CYS A 332 16.83 5.73 -26.35
CA CYS A 332 17.73 4.70 -25.87
C CYS A 332 16.91 3.62 -25.18
N VAL A 333 16.94 2.40 -25.72
CA VAL A 333 16.23 1.26 -25.14
C VAL A 333 17.16 0.50 -24.22
N VAL A 334 16.80 0.35 -22.95
CA VAL A 334 17.55 -0.41 -21.96
C VAL A 334 16.75 -1.64 -21.59
N SER A 335 17.27 -2.81 -21.94
CA SER A 335 16.59 -4.08 -21.72
C SER A 335 17.29 -4.92 -20.65
N ILE A 336 16.53 -5.64 -19.83
CA ILE A 336 17.07 -6.62 -18.89
C ILE A 336 16.53 -8.02 -19.19
N VAL A 337 17.41 -9.03 -19.13
CA VAL A 337 17.03 -10.44 -19.19
C VAL A 337 17.84 -11.25 -18.19
N GLY A 338 17.31 -12.39 -17.74
CA GLY A 338 17.96 -13.30 -16.82
C GLY A 338 16.97 -14.36 -16.31
N PRO A 339 17.37 -15.20 -15.34
CA PRO A 339 16.55 -16.30 -14.88
C PRO A 339 15.19 -15.90 -14.29
N ARG A 340 14.23 -16.82 -14.25
CA ARG A 340 12.93 -16.59 -13.59
C ARG A 340 13.12 -16.30 -12.09
N GLY A 341 12.38 -15.30 -11.61
CA GLY A 341 12.48 -14.83 -10.22
C GLY A 341 13.85 -14.27 -9.81
N SER A 342 14.67 -13.77 -10.74
CA SER A 342 16.01 -13.22 -10.44
C SER A 342 16.03 -11.75 -10.00
N GLY A 343 14.86 -11.12 -9.82
CA GLY A 343 14.77 -9.71 -9.39
C GLY A 343 15.01 -8.68 -10.50
N LYS A 344 14.86 -9.07 -11.78
CA LYS A 344 15.09 -8.20 -12.95
C LYS A 344 14.33 -6.88 -12.88
N SER A 345 13.03 -6.97 -12.65
CA SER A 345 12.11 -5.82 -12.52
C SER A 345 12.56 -4.86 -11.42
N PHE A 346 13.08 -5.39 -10.31
CA PHE A 346 13.62 -4.60 -9.20
C PHE A 346 14.92 -3.88 -9.60
N ILE A 347 15.88 -4.62 -10.16
CA ILE A 347 17.17 -4.05 -10.63
C ILE A 347 16.92 -2.93 -11.63
N LEU A 348 16.05 -3.17 -12.62
CA LEU A 348 15.77 -2.19 -13.67
C LEU A 348 15.05 -0.94 -13.12
N SER A 349 14.18 -1.10 -12.13
CA SER A 349 13.51 0.03 -11.46
C SER A 349 14.51 0.86 -10.63
N GLU A 350 15.38 0.20 -9.87
CA GLU A 350 16.34 0.85 -8.97
C GLU A 350 17.40 1.65 -9.73
N VAL A 351 17.96 1.06 -10.80
CA VAL A 351 19.03 1.69 -11.61
C VAL A 351 18.59 3.03 -12.21
N PHE A 352 17.32 3.18 -12.56
CA PHE A 352 16.78 4.41 -13.15
C PHE A 352 16.06 5.30 -12.13
N SER A 353 16.14 4.97 -10.83
CA SER A 353 15.42 5.66 -9.75
C SER A 353 13.91 5.76 -10.04
N GLN A 354 13.35 4.70 -10.64
CA GLN A 354 11.94 4.56 -10.98
C GLN A 354 11.30 3.49 -10.09
N PRO A 355 11.21 3.71 -8.75
CA PRO A 355 10.65 2.71 -7.87
C PRO A 355 9.21 2.37 -8.29
N GLN A 356 8.88 1.08 -8.30
CA GLN A 356 7.50 0.57 -8.47
C GLN A 356 6.90 0.64 -9.88
N VAL A 357 7.73 0.87 -10.90
CA VAL A 357 7.29 0.86 -12.31
C VAL A 357 6.91 -0.53 -12.81
N PHE A 358 7.74 -1.52 -12.52
CA PHE A 358 7.48 -2.91 -12.89
C PHE A 358 6.88 -3.64 -11.70
N ARG A 359 5.76 -4.34 -11.91
CA ARG A 359 5.08 -5.06 -10.84
C ARG A 359 5.95 -6.17 -10.28
N LEU A 360 6.23 -6.11 -8.98
CA LEU A 360 6.88 -7.19 -8.26
C LEU A 360 5.80 -8.18 -7.82
N GLY A 361 5.85 -9.41 -8.34
CA GLY A 361 4.93 -10.47 -7.89
C GLY A 361 5.36 -11.00 -6.52
N HIS A 362 4.42 -11.13 -5.57
CA HIS A 362 4.66 -11.64 -4.22
C HIS A 362 4.23 -13.11 -4.05
N GLY A 363 4.62 -14.00 -4.97
CA GLY A 363 4.28 -15.44 -4.90
C GLY A 363 5.09 -16.33 -5.85
N LEU A 364 4.89 -17.65 -5.77
CA LEU A 364 5.53 -18.65 -6.63
C LEU A 364 5.16 -18.49 -8.13
N GLU A 365 4.14 -17.69 -8.45
CA GLU A 365 3.69 -17.35 -9.81
C GLU A 365 4.12 -15.93 -10.26
N SER A 366 5.16 -15.36 -9.63
CA SER A 366 5.67 -13.99 -9.88
C SER A 366 6.40 -13.80 -11.21
N GLU A 367 5.89 -14.37 -12.28
CA GLU A 367 6.51 -14.34 -13.59
C GLU A 367 6.01 -13.15 -14.41
N THR A 368 6.94 -12.25 -14.76
CA THR A 368 6.73 -11.25 -15.81
C THR A 368 6.38 -11.98 -17.12
N MET A 369 5.14 -11.88 -17.59
CA MET A 369 4.71 -12.52 -18.84
C MET A 369 5.04 -11.63 -20.05
N GLY A 370 5.77 -12.14 -21.04
CA GLY A 370 6.09 -11.37 -22.25
C GLY A 370 7.19 -10.32 -22.06
N ILE A 371 7.06 -9.17 -22.72
CA ILE A 371 7.98 -8.02 -22.59
C ILE A 371 7.19 -6.81 -22.12
N TRP A 372 7.64 -6.19 -21.04
CA TRP A 372 7.03 -5.01 -20.44
C TRP A 372 7.85 -3.77 -20.72
N LEU A 373 7.17 -2.66 -20.98
CA LEU A 373 7.77 -1.40 -21.39
C LEU A 373 7.42 -0.27 -20.42
N TRP A 374 8.43 0.53 -20.08
CA TRP A 374 8.27 1.79 -19.38
C TRP A 374 9.02 2.91 -20.10
N ILE A 375 8.39 4.08 -20.22
CA ILE A 375 9.02 5.28 -20.77
C ILE A 375 9.41 6.15 -19.59
N VAL A 376 10.71 6.38 -19.41
CA VAL A 376 11.20 7.24 -18.32
C VAL A 376 10.82 8.68 -18.62
N LYS A 377 10.23 9.37 -17.64
CA LYS A 377 9.74 10.75 -17.79
C LYS A 377 10.88 11.74 -17.94
N GLU A 378 11.97 11.53 -17.22
CA GLU A 378 13.16 12.37 -17.30
C GLU A 378 13.85 12.21 -18.65
N LYS A 379 14.29 13.34 -19.23
CA LYS A 379 15.16 13.35 -20.40
C LYS A 379 16.61 13.19 -19.97
N TYR A 380 17.34 12.36 -20.70
CA TYR A 380 18.77 12.13 -20.49
C TYR A 380 19.56 12.88 -21.56
N LYS A 381 20.78 13.31 -21.22
CA LYS A 381 21.68 13.99 -22.15
C LYS A 381 22.89 13.11 -22.45
N ASP A 382 23.25 13.02 -23.72
CA ASP A 382 24.49 12.35 -24.11
C ASP A 382 25.73 13.23 -23.83
N ALA A 383 26.93 12.72 -24.12
CA ALA A 383 28.18 13.46 -23.93
C ALA A 383 28.29 14.75 -24.77
N LYS A 384 27.41 14.92 -25.78
CA LYS A 384 27.33 16.10 -26.66
C LYS A 384 26.20 17.05 -26.24
N GLY A 385 25.46 16.73 -25.17
CA GLY A 385 24.34 17.51 -24.66
C GLY A 385 23.02 17.28 -25.40
N GLN A 386 22.94 16.30 -26.31
CA GLN A 386 21.69 15.96 -27.01
C GLN A 386 20.75 15.22 -26.07
N GLU A 387 19.51 15.72 -25.97
CA GLU A 387 18.47 15.07 -25.16
C GLU A 387 17.89 13.84 -25.86
N PHE A 388 17.71 12.76 -25.10
CA PHE A 388 17.07 11.53 -25.53
C PHE A 388 16.13 10.96 -24.46
N THR A 389 15.22 10.09 -24.90
CA THR A 389 14.26 9.40 -24.01
C THR A 389 14.76 8.01 -23.71
N VAL A 390 14.70 7.58 -22.45
CA VAL A 390 15.00 6.21 -22.06
C VAL A 390 13.73 5.37 -22.04
N VAL A 391 13.78 4.20 -22.67
CA VAL A 391 12.71 3.19 -22.63
C VAL A 391 13.26 1.93 -21.97
N LEU A 392 12.65 1.52 -20.87
CA LEU A 392 13.03 0.33 -20.11
C LEU A 392 12.22 -0.86 -20.59
N LEU A 393 12.88 -1.99 -20.90
CA LEU A 393 12.26 -3.26 -21.24
C LEU A 393 12.59 -4.33 -20.20
N ASP A 394 11.56 -4.81 -19.51
CA ASP A 394 11.65 -5.96 -18.60
C ASP A 394 11.07 -7.21 -19.26
N SER A 395 11.88 -8.26 -19.38
CA SER A 395 11.47 -9.48 -20.06
C SER A 395 11.01 -10.56 -19.08
N GLU A 396 10.24 -11.49 -19.62
CA GLU A 396 10.07 -12.83 -19.04
C GLU A 396 11.43 -13.49 -18.75
N GLY A 397 11.49 -14.29 -17.69
CA GLY A 397 12.72 -14.96 -17.27
C GLY A 397 12.99 -16.27 -18.01
N ILE A 398 14.27 -16.63 -18.14
CA ILE A 398 14.76 -17.83 -18.84
C ILE A 398 15.02 -18.95 -17.80
N ASP A 399 14.58 -20.20 -18.01
CA ASP A 399 14.81 -21.39 -17.16
C ASP A 399 14.04 -21.48 -15.81
N ALA A 400 13.57 -22.67 -15.32
CA ALA A 400 14.23 -23.99 -15.37
C ALA A 400 13.28 -25.24 -15.38
N VAL A 401 13.81 -26.34 -15.93
CA VAL A 401 13.39 -27.78 -15.91
C VAL A 401 12.33 -28.27 -16.90
N ASP A 402 11.35 -27.47 -17.32
CA ASP A 402 10.36 -27.94 -18.30
C ASP A 402 10.60 -27.39 -19.72
N ARG A 403 10.99 -28.29 -20.63
CA ARG A 403 11.26 -28.06 -22.05
C ARG A 403 10.00 -27.73 -22.86
N ASP A 404 9.42 -26.56 -22.68
CA ASP A 404 8.60 -25.92 -23.72
C ASP A 404 9.43 -24.83 -24.42
N GLU A 405 10.45 -25.28 -25.16
CA GLU A 405 11.58 -24.52 -25.73
C GLU A 405 11.23 -23.40 -26.73
N LEU A 406 9.98 -23.25 -27.19
CA LEU A 406 9.66 -22.29 -28.27
C LEU A 406 9.42 -20.84 -27.81
N GLY A 407 8.93 -20.61 -26.59
CA GLY A 407 8.51 -19.27 -26.14
C GLY A 407 9.66 -18.43 -25.58
N ASP A 408 10.54 -19.05 -24.80
CA ASP A 408 11.58 -18.35 -24.04
C ASP A 408 12.69 -17.82 -24.97
N GLU A 409 13.03 -18.56 -26.02
CA GLU A 409 14.00 -18.12 -27.05
C GLU A 409 13.51 -16.90 -27.84
N GLN A 410 12.20 -16.82 -28.12
CA GLN A 410 11.60 -15.71 -28.88
C GLN A 410 11.61 -14.41 -28.07
N ILE A 411 11.18 -14.46 -26.81
CA ILE A 411 11.20 -13.29 -25.92
C ILE A 411 12.63 -12.80 -25.72
N PHE A 412 13.56 -13.71 -25.46
CA PHE A 412 14.97 -13.36 -25.31
C PHE A 412 15.52 -12.68 -26.57
N THR A 413 15.31 -13.30 -27.74
CA THR A 413 15.83 -12.77 -29.00
C THR A 413 15.23 -11.41 -29.34
N LEU A 414 13.91 -11.25 -29.17
CA LEU A 414 13.24 -9.98 -29.42
C LEU A 414 13.74 -8.89 -28.45
N THR A 415 13.89 -9.21 -27.17
CA THR A 415 14.38 -8.26 -26.16
C THR A 415 15.79 -7.76 -26.48
N VAL A 416 16.67 -8.66 -26.95
CA VAL A 416 18.03 -8.30 -27.39
C VAL A 416 17.99 -7.43 -28.64
N LEU A 417 17.16 -7.77 -29.63
CA LEU A 417 17.05 -7.00 -30.88
C LEU A 417 16.52 -5.58 -30.67
N LEU A 418 15.65 -5.38 -29.67
CA LEU A 418 15.10 -4.07 -29.33
C LEU A 418 16.06 -3.20 -28.49
N ALA A 419 17.10 -3.79 -27.87
CA ALA A 419 17.96 -3.11 -26.92
C ALA A 419 19.00 -2.20 -27.59
N SER A 420 19.15 -0.98 -27.06
CA SER A 420 20.34 -0.14 -27.26
C SER A 420 21.43 -0.43 -26.21
N ALA A 421 21.00 -0.75 -24.98
CA ALA A 421 21.84 -1.26 -23.91
C ALA A 421 21.16 -2.49 -23.29
N PHE A 422 21.94 -3.52 -23.01
CA PHE A 422 21.44 -4.82 -22.57
C PHE A 422 22.08 -5.24 -21.25
N ILE A 423 21.24 -5.57 -20.27
CA ILE A 423 21.63 -6.06 -18.96
C ILE A 423 21.31 -7.54 -18.89
N TYR A 424 22.31 -8.37 -18.66
CA TYR A 424 22.14 -9.79 -18.40
C TYR A 424 22.31 -10.06 -16.90
N ASN A 425 21.23 -10.46 -16.24
CA ASN A 425 21.21 -10.75 -14.81
C ASN A 425 21.53 -12.24 -14.57
N SER A 426 22.80 -12.55 -14.29
CA SER A 426 23.24 -13.92 -13.96
C SER A 426 23.08 -14.23 -12.47
N ARG A 427 22.66 -15.46 -12.12
CA ARG A 427 22.66 -15.94 -10.72
C ARG A 427 24.02 -16.57 -10.40
N GLY A 428 24.75 -16.01 -9.43
CA GLY A 428 26.05 -16.54 -8.98
C GLY A 428 27.23 -16.03 -9.80
N SER A 429 28.37 -16.74 -9.74
CA SER A 429 29.55 -16.39 -10.53
C SER A 429 29.31 -16.64 -12.02
N PRO A 430 29.60 -15.68 -12.92
CA PRO A 430 29.39 -15.86 -14.35
C PRO A 430 30.13 -17.08 -14.89
N THR A 431 29.39 -18.00 -15.49
CA THR A 431 29.90 -19.19 -16.18
C THR A 431 29.80 -19.01 -17.69
N ARG A 432 30.56 -19.79 -18.46
CA ARG A 432 30.44 -19.80 -19.93
C ARG A 432 29.04 -20.23 -20.42
N CYS A 433 28.29 -20.94 -19.58
CA CYS A 433 26.94 -21.40 -19.89
C CYS A 433 25.90 -20.27 -19.85
N ASP A 434 26.11 -19.23 -19.04
CA ASP A 434 25.22 -18.05 -18.97
C ASP A 434 25.15 -17.31 -20.32
N LEU A 435 26.21 -17.40 -21.13
CA LEU A 435 26.29 -16.79 -22.45
C LEU A 435 25.79 -17.71 -23.58
N HIS A 436 25.35 -18.94 -23.30
CA HIS A 436 24.86 -19.84 -24.36
C HIS A 436 23.57 -19.34 -25.01
N GLY A 437 22.68 -18.70 -24.25
CA GLY A 437 21.46 -18.08 -24.80
C GLY A 437 21.77 -17.02 -25.87
N LEU A 438 22.84 -16.24 -25.70
CA LEU A 438 23.28 -15.21 -26.65
C LEU A 438 23.70 -15.77 -28.03
N LYS A 439 23.96 -17.08 -28.15
CA LYS A 439 24.27 -17.71 -29.45
C LYS A 439 23.09 -17.61 -30.42
N TYR A 440 21.86 -17.61 -29.92
CA TYR A 440 20.65 -17.53 -30.74
C TYR A 440 20.51 -16.17 -31.44
N PRO A 441 20.47 -15.02 -30.73
CA PRO A 441 20.49 -13.70 -31.35
C PRO A 441 21.66 -13.54 -32.33
N LEU A 442 22.87 -13.96 -31.95
CA LEU A 442 24.06 -13.83 -32.80
C LEU A 442 23.93 -14.59 -34.14
N LYS A 443 23.20 -15.71 -34.17
CA LYS A 443 22.92 -16.47 -35.40
C LYS A 443 21.96 -15.72 -36.33
N TYR A 444 21.01 -14.96 -35.78
CA TYR A 444 20.09 -14.11 -36.54
C TYR A 444 20.71 -12.78 -36.95
N PHE A 445 21.55 -12.16 -36.11
CA PHE A 445 22.31 -10.95 -36.46
C PHE A 445 23.18 -11.17 -37.71
N LYS A 446 23.85 -12.32 -37.83
CA LYS A 446 24.63 -12.70 -39.02
C LYS A 446 23.81 -12.88 -40.31
N LYS A 447 22.48 -12.95 -40.21
CA LYS A 447 21.56 -13.01 -41.37
C LYS A 447 20.95 -11.65 -41.71
N LEU A 448 21.01 -10.69 -40.78
CA LEU A 448 20.43 -9.35 -40.93
C LEU A 448 21.48 -8.28 -41.30
N SER A 449 22.77 -8.56 -41.06
CA SER A 449 23.92 -7.88 -41.69
C SER A 449 24.27 -8.54 -43.01
#